data_AF-A0A0S8B159-F1
#
_entry.id   AF-A0A0S8B159-F1
#
_cell.length_a   1.000
_cell.length_b   1.000
_cell.length_c   1.000
_cell.angle_alpha   90.00
_cell.angle_beta   90.00
_cell.angle_gamma   90.00
#
_symmetry.space_group_name_H-M   'P 1'
#
loop_
_entity.id
_entity.type
_entity.pdbx_description
1 polymer ?
#
loop_
_entity_poly.entity_id
_entity_poly.type
_entity_poly.pdbx_seq_one_letter_code
_entity_poly.pdbx_strand_id
1 'polypeptide(L)'
;MVHALNEIRRVLTSGGYLIDLRPFIAKPPVEIISGDKIIPAGFVDDSHDVPDYLAANDAVEYMTANGLFSHEQSDTFELYTYWDTITEFKTYMDTGTTSILPSETLATVEQLLSRLGSTARIRERLNMTISRYRKTTPS
;
A
#
# COMPACT_ATOMS: atom_id res chain seq x y z
N MET A 1 15.84 3.35 -5.30
CA MET A 1 14.95 2.81 -6.35
C MET A 1 15.67 2.45 -7.66
N VAL A 2 16.19 3.39 -8.46
CA VAL A 2 16.76 3.11 -9.81
C VAL A 2 17.87 2.04 -9.83
N HIS A 3 18.75 2.03 -8.83
CA HIS A 3 19.82 1.03 -8.73
C HIS A 3 19.26 -0.41 -8.60
N ALA A 4 18.22 -0.61 -7.78
CA ALA A 4 17.60 -1.92 -7.57
C ALA A 4 16.97 -2.46 -8.87
N LEU A 5 16.36 -1.58 -9.66
CA LEU A 5 15.70 -1.98 -10.89
C LEU A 5 16.69 -2.31 -12.01
N ASN A 6 17.84 -1.64 -12.04
CA ASN A 6 18.97 -2.03 -12.89
C ASN A 6 19.52 -3.41 -12.52
N GLU A 7 19.64 -3.71 -11.22
CA GLU A 7 20.05 -5.04 -10.77
C GLU A 7 19.01 -6.11 -11.12
N ILE A 8 17.72 -5.83 -10.95
CA ILE A 8 16.64 -6.71 -11.39
C ILE A 8 16.74 -6.97 -12.90
N ARG A 9 16.93 -5.92 -13.70
CA ARG A 9 17.13 -6.07 -15.14
C ARG A 9 18.35 -6.92 -15.46
N ARG A 10 19.46 -6.78 -14.73
CA ARG A 10 20.67 -7.57 -14.96
C ARG A 10 20.41 -9.07 -14.77
N VAL A 11 19.64 -9.46 -13.76
CA VAL A 11 19.39 -10.87 -13.43
C VAL A 11 18.22 -11.51 -14.18
N LEU A 12 17.26 -10.71 -14.66
CA LEU A 12 16.15 -11.23 -15.47
C LEU A 12 16.65 -11.79 -16.81
N THR A 13 16.13 -12.96 -17.20
CA THR A 13 16.34 -13.50 -18.55
C THR A 13 15.73 -12.58 -19.61
N SER A 14 16.16 -12.70 -20.86
CA SER A 14 15.50 -12.00 -21.98
C SER A 14 14.01 -12.34 -22.01
N GLY A 15 13.16 -11.33 -22.20
CA GLY A 15 11.70 -11.47 -22.18
C GLY A 15 11.09 -11.76 -20.80
N GLY A 16 11.91 -11.78 -19.73
CA GLY A 16 11.45 -11.97 -18.35
C GLY A 16 10.57 -10.81 -17.86
N TYR A 17 9.79 -11.08 -16.81
CA TYR A 17 8.82 -10.13 -16.27
C TYR A 17 9.31 -9.49 -14.97
N LEU A 18 9.08 -8.18 -14.86
CA LEU A 18 9.09 -7.43 -13.61
C LEU A 18 7.63 -7.21 -13.19
N ILE A 19 7.30 -7.65 -11.98
CA ILE A 19 6.03 -7.32 -11.32
C ILE A 19 6.31 -6.19 -10.34
N ASP A 20 5.66 -5.06 -10.57
CA ASP A 20 5.68 -3.90 -9.69
C ASP A 20 4.36 -3.87 -8.90
N LEU A 21 4.46 -3.92 -7.57
CA LEU A 21 3.31 -3.93 -6.67
C LEU A 21 3.51 -2.85 -5.61
N ARG A 22 2.69 -1.80 -5.63
CA ARG A 22 2.85 -0.63 -4.76
C ARG A 22 1.51 -0.01 -4.37
N PRO A 23 1.42 0.63 -3.20
CA PRO A 23 0.24 1.41 -2.85
C PRO A 23 0.14 2.68 -3.74
N PHE A 24 -1.07 3.17 -3.92
CA PHE A 24 -1.33 4.52 -4.40
C PHE A 24 -1.04 5.53 -3.29
N ILE A 25 -0.54 6.70 -3.68
CA ILE A 25 -0.41 7.85 -2.76
C ILE A 25 -1.82 8.29 -2.35
N ALA A 26 -2.27 7.85 -1.18
CA ALA A 26 -3.56 8.19 -0.61
C ALA A 26 -3.52 7.97 0.90
N LYS A 27 -4.23 8.80 1.66
CA LYS A 27 -4.41 8.58 3.10
C LYS A 27 -5.22 7.29 3.32
N PRO A 28 -4.65 6.22 3.90
CA PRO A 28 -5.36 4.96 4.07
C PRO A 28 -6.54 5.13 5.05
N PRO A 29 -7.79 4.85 4.66
CA PRO A 29 -8.90 4.94 5.59
C PRO A 29 -8.86 3.81 6.60
N VAL A 30 -9.18 4.15 7.85
CA VAL A 30 -9.47 3.23 8.93
C VAL A 30 -10.98 3.15 9.10
N GLU A 31 -11.50 1.93 9.18
CA GLU A 31 -12.92 1.62 9.22
C GLU A 31 -13.21 0.59 10.32
N ILE A 32 -14.44 0.60 10.84
CA ILE A 32 -14.95 -0.45 11.70
C ILE A 32 -15.97 -1.28 10.93
N ILE A 33 -15.77 -2.59 10.96
CA ILE A 33 -16.60 -3.58 10.32
C ILE A 33 -17.41 -4.29 11.39
N SER A 34 -18.74 -4.27 11.28
CA SER A 34 -19.63 -5.00 12.19
C SER A 34 -20.84 -5.54 11.41
N GLY A 35 -20.86 -6.87 11.20
CA GLY A 35 -21.77 -7.49 10.24
C GLY A 35 -21.57 -6.90 8.84
N ASP A 36 -22.66 -6.50 8.18
CA ASP A 36 -22.63 -5.90 6.83
C ASP A 36 -22.35 -4.39 6.84
N LYS A 37 -22.04 -3.80 8.01
CA LYS A 37 -21.81 -2.36 8.14
C LYS A 37 -20.32 -2.05 8.10
N ILE A 38 -19.97 -1.09 7.25
CA ILE A 38 -18.66 -0.42 7.20
C ILE A 38 -18.86 1.00 7.74
N ILE A 39 -18.15 1.33 8.82
CA ILE A 39 -18.26 2.63 9.48
C ILE A 39 -16.88 3.32 9.41
N PRO A 40 -16.76 4.48 8.74
CA PRO A 40 -15.50 5.23 8.72
C PRO A 40 -15.08 5.64 10.13
N ALA A 41 -13.81 5.43 10.47
CA ALA A 41 -13.22 5.78 11.76
C ALA A 41 -12.10 6.83 11.65
N GLY A 42 -11.60 7.10 10.44
CA GLY A 42 -10.62 8.14 10.16
C GLY A 42 -9.62 7.69 9.12
N PHE A 43 -8.39 8.20 9.21
CA PHE A 43 -7.31 7.88 8.29
C PHE A 43 -6.01 7.64 9.07
N VAL A 44 -5.14 6.83 8.48
CA VAL A 44 -3.72 6.78 8.81
C VAL A 44 -3.00 7.93 8.09
N ASP A 45 -1.97 8.47 8.71
CA ASP A 45 -1.07 9.44 8.10
C ASP A 45 0.21 8.74 7.61
N ASP A 46 0.28 8.52 6.30
CA ASP A 46 1.41 7.94 5.58
C ASP A 46 2.23 9.01 4.83
N SER A 47 2.09 10.29 5.19
CA SER A 47 2.74 11.39 4.48
C SER A 47 4.27 11.30 4.46
N HIS A 48 4.87 10.59 5.42
CA HIS A 48 6.30 10.32 5.46
C HIS A 48 6.78 9.42 4.31
N ASP A 49 5.90 8.57 3.76
CA ASP A 49 6.24 7.62 2.70
C ASP A 49 6.05 8.24 1.29
N VAL A 50 5.43 9.43 1.20
CA VAL A 50 5.18 10.14 -0.07
C VAL A 50 6.45 10.34 -0.91
N PRO A 51 7.60 10.77 -0.36
CA PRO A 51 8.83 10.89 -1.14
C PRO A 51 9.27 9.57 -1.76
N ASP A 52 9.12 8.45 -1.05
CA ASP A 52 9.48 7.12 -1.55
C ASP A 52 8.52 6.66 -2.64
N TYR A 53 7.22 6.95 -2.51
CA TYR A 53 6.25 6.69 -3.57
C TYR A 53 6.55 7.48 -4.85
N LEU A 54 6.93 8.76 -4.72
CA LEU A 54 7.34 9.58 -5.86
C LEU A 54 8.62 9.07 -6.50
N ALA A 55 9.65 8.79 -5.70
CA ALA A 55 10.90 8.21 -6.20
C ALA A 55 10.69 6.86 -6.88
N ALA A 56 9.70 6.09 -6.45
CA ALA A 56 9.31 4.85 -7.09
C ALA A 56 8.64 5.06 -8.45
N ASN A 57 7.76 6.05 -8.57
CA ASN A 57 7.14 6.45 -9.83
C ASN A 57 8.19 6.93 -10.84
N ASP A 58 9.08 7.83 -10.41
CA ASP A 58 10.14 8.38 -11.26
C ASP A 58 11.06 7.28 -11.80
N ALA A 59 11.37 6.28 -10.98
CA ALA A 59 12.23 5.17 -11.39
C ALA A 59 11.57 4.29 -12.46
N VAL A 60 10.27 4.01 -12.32
CA VAL A 60 9.50 3.26 -13.31
C VAL A 60 9.37 4.04 -14.62
N GLU A 61 9.06 5.34 -14.54
CA GLU A 61 8.99 6.21 -15.70
C GLU A 61 10.33 6.27 -16.43
N TYR A 62 11.43 6.47 -15.70
CA TYR A 62 12.78 6.47 -16.27
C TYR A 62 13.06 5.19 -17.07
N MET A 63 12.74 4.01 -16.53
CA MET A 63 13.03 2.75 -17.21
C MET A 63 12.18 2.51 -18.45
N THR A 64 10.91 2.90 -18.41
CA THR A 64 10.03 2.77 -19.57
C THR A 64 10.42 3.75 -20.67
N ALA A 65 10.73 5.00 -20.31
CA ALA A 65 11.19 6.03 -21.23
C ALA A 65 12.54 5.70 -21.90
N ASN A 66 13.44 5.02 -21.19
CA ASN A 66 14.73 4.56 -21.73
C ASN A 66 14.65 3.18 -22.41
N GLY A 67 13.43 2.63 -22.60
CA GLY A 67 13.23 1.36 -23.28
C GLY A 67 13.90 0.17 -22.58
N LEU A 68 14.16 0.25 -21.28
CA LEU A 68 14.77 -0.83 -20.49
C LEU A 68 13.76 -1.93 -20.15
N PHE A 69 12.50 -1.53 -20.04
CA PHE A 69 11.34 -2.37 -19.84
C PHE A 69 10.17 -1.84 -20.69
N SER A 70 9.35 -2.74 -21.20
CA SER A 70 8.09 -2.41 -21.87
C SER A 70 6.95 -2.69 -20.91
N HIS A 71 6.10 -1.68 -20.66
CA HIS A 71 4.86 -1.86 -19.92
C HIS A 71 3.90 -2.73 -20.73
N GLU A 72 3.31 -3.75 -20.09
CA GLU A 72 2.33 -4.62 -20.75
C GLU A 72 0.92 -4.44 -20.18
N GLN A 73 0.80 -4.35 -18.84
CA GLN A 73 -0.49 -4.31 -18.17
C GLN A 73 -0.35 -3.68 -16.79
N SER A 74 -1.40 -2.97 -16.37
CA SER A 74 -1.59 -2.57 -14.97
C SER A 74 -3.02 -2.86 -14.54
N ASP A 75 -3.19 -3.13 -13.25
CA ASP A 75 -4.50 -3.25 -12.60
C ASP A 75 -4.45 -2.60 -11.22
N THR A 76 -5.63 -2.30 -10.68
CA THR A 76 -5.78 -1.75 -9.33
C THR A 76 -6.67 -2.65 -8.49
N PHE A 77 -6.35 -2.76 -7.21
CA PHE A 77 -7.16 -3.53 -6.27
C PHE A 77 -7.05 -2.95 -4.87
N GLU A 78 -7.99 -3.32 -4.02
CA GLU A 78 -7.99 -2.91 -2.62
C GLU A 78 -7.39 -4.03 -1.76
N LEU A 79 -6.37 -3.71 -0.98
CA LEU A 79 -5.81 -4.58 0.05
C LEU A 79 -6.44 -4.20 1.39
N TYR A 80 -6.98 -5.19 2.09
CA TYR A 80 -7.58 -4.99 3.40
C TYR A 80 -6.78 -5.73 4.48
N THR A 81 -6.41 -4.99 5.53
CA THR A 81 -5.83 -5.55 6.74
C THR A 81 -6.83 -5.42 7.87
N TYR A 82 -6.99 -6.47 8.68
CA TYR A 82 -7.97 -6.52 9.76
C TYR A 82 -7.31 -6.77 11.10
N TRP A 83 -7.86 -6.13 12.14
CA TRP A 83 -7.48 -6.37 13.54
C TRP A 83 -8.73 -6.57 14.39
N ASP A 84 -8.65 -7.48 15.35
CA ASP A 84 -9.77 -7.83 16.21
C ASP A 84 -9.83 -6.90 17.43
N THR A 85 -8.67 -6.36 17.81
CA THR A 85 -8.56 -5.49 18.99
C THR A 85 -7.80 -4.20 18.69
N ILE A 86 -8.09 -3.16 19.47
CA ILE A 86 -7.34 -1.91 19.44
C ILE A 86 -5.87 -2.12 19.81
N THR A 87 -5.57 -3.08 20.69
CA THR A 87 -4.20 -3.39 21.12
C THR A 87 -3.38 -3.93 19.96
N GLU A 88 -3.93 -4.86 19.16
CA GLU A 88 -3.26 -5.38 17.97
C GLU A 88 -3.03 -4.29 16.94
N PHE A 89 -4.04 -3.46 16.67
CA PHE A 89 -3.93 -2.37 15.73
C PHE A 89 -2.85 -1.35 16.15
N LYS A 90 -2.86 -0.91 17.41
CA LYS A 90 -1.82 -0.01 17.94
C LYS A 90 -0.42 -0.63 17.87
N THR A 91 -0.29 -1.91 18.22
CA THR A 91 1.00 -2.62 18.12
C THR A 91 1.52 -2.62 16.68
N TYR A 92 0.63 -2.85 15.71
CA TYR A 92 0.99 -2.76 14.30
C TYR A 92 1.40 -1.33 13.90
N MET A 93 0.66 -0.30 14.34
CA MET A 93 1.01 1.09 14.06
C MET A 93 2.35 1.51 14.69
N ASP A 94 2.69 0.99 15.87
CA ASP A 94 3.90 1.37 16.59
C ASP A 94 5.16 0.64 16.09
N THR A 95 5.01 -0.57 15.53
CA THR A 95 6.16 -1.47 15.24
C THR A 95 6.18 -2.02 13.82
N GLY A 96 5.03 -2.07 13.15
CA GLY A 96 4.85 -2.72 11.86
C GLY A 96 4.85 -1.75 10.68
N THR A 97 4.82 -0.45 10.91
CA THR A 97 4.79 0.57 9.85
C THR A 97 5.50 1.87 10.26
N THR A 98 5.83 2.70 9.28
CA THR A 98 6.29 4.09 9.42
C THR A 98 5.13 5.08 9.50
N SER A 99 3.91 4.64 9.17
CA SER A 99 2.72 5.49 9.18
C SER A 99 2.26 5.83 10.60
N ILE A 100 1.66 7.01 10.76
CA ILE A 100 1.24 7.54 12.05
C ILE A 100 -0.28 7.34 12.20
N LEU A 101 -0.73 6.82 13.33
CA LEU A 101 -2.15 6.79 13.69
C LEU A 101 -2.53 8.11 14.37
N PRO A 102 -3.34 8.99 13.75
CA PRO A 102 -3.75 10.23 14.37
C PRO A 102 -4.61 9.97 15.61
N SER A 103 -4.44 10.82 16.63
CA SER A 103 -5.12 10.67 17.92
C SER A 103 -6.66 10.69 17.81
N GLU A 104 -7.19 11.47 16.87
CA GLU A 104 -8.61 11.58 16.57
C GLU A 104 -9.17 10.31 15.91
N THR A 105 -8.38 9.69 15.02
CA THR A 105 -8.73 8.39 14.43
C THR A 105 -8.75 7.33 15.52
N LEU A 106 -7.73 7.30 16.40
CA LEU A 106 -7.67 6.36 17.51
C LEU A 106 -8.88 6.51 18.45
N ALA A 107 -9.21 7.73 18.87
CA ALA A 107 -10.36 7.99 19.73
C ALA A 107 -11.68 7.53 19.09
N THR A 108 -11.84 7.74 17.78
CA THR A 108 -13.03 7.31 17.03
C THR A 108 -13.12 5.78 16.95
N VAL A 109 -12.00 5.09 16.70
CA VAL A 109 -11.93 3.62 16.71
C VAL A 109 -12.33 3.07 18.08
N GLU A 110 -11.77 3.61 19.17
CA GLU A 110 -12.08 3.18 20.55
C GLU A 110 -13.57 3.40 20.88
N GLN A 111 -14.13 4.54 20.50
CA GLN A 111 -15.55 4.83 20.67
C GLN A 111 -16.45 3.85 19.88
N LEU A 112 -16.09 3.55 18.63
CA LEU A 112 -16.88 2.67 17.79
C LEU A 112 -16.82 1.22 18.28
N LEU A 113 -15.65 0.71 18.66
CA LEU A 113 -15.49 -0.64 19.19
C LEU A 113 -16.28 -0.83 20.50
N SER A 114 -16.19 0.14 21.42
CA SER A 114 -16.94 0.06 22.69
C SER A 114 -18.46 0.06 22.49
N ARG A 115 -18.96 0.76 21.46
CA ARG A 115 -20.39 0.82 21.13
C ARG A 115 -20.90 -0.42 20.39
N LEU A 116 -20.09 -0.98 19.49
CA LEU A 116 -20.50 -2.06 18.59
C LEU A 116 -20.23 -3.46 19.15
N GLY A 117 -19.40 -3.56 20.20
CA GLY A 117 -19.16 -4.80 20.93
C GLY A 117 -18.23 -5.77 20.19
N SER A 118 -18.24 -7.02 20.65
CA SER A 118 -17.22 -8.05 20.34
C SER A 118 -17.22 -8.58 18.90
N THR A 119 -18.19 -8.20 18.07
CA THR A 119 -18.23 -8.59 16.65
C THR A 119 -17.63 -7.53 15.74
N ALA A 120 -17.23 -6.38 16.29
CA ALA A 120 -16.64 -5.30 15.53
C ALA A 120 -15.13 -5.55 15.31
N ARG A 121 -14.66 -5.31 14.09
CA ARG A 121 -13.24 -5.42 13.70
C ARG A 121 -12.76 -4.11 13.12
N ILE A 122 -11.48 -3.81 13.30
CA ILE A 122 -10.82 -2.68 12.65
C ILE A 122 -10.38 -3.14 11.26
N ARG A 123 -10.56 -2.31 10.24
CA ARG A 123 -10.06 -2.52 8.89
C ARG A 123 -9.27 -1.30 8.43
N GLU A 124 -8.07 -1.51 7.93
CA GLU A 124 -7.36 -0.54 7.09
C GLU A 124 -7.49 -0.97 5.64
N ARG A 125 -7.71 0.00 4.76
CA ARG A 125 -7.79 -0.23 3.32
C ARG A 125 -6.69 0.52 2.59
N LEU A 126 -5.90 -0.21 1.82
CA LEU A 126 -4.90 0.33 0.91
C LEU A 126 -5.33 0.13 -0.54
N ASN A 127 -5.25 1.18 -1.34
CA ASN A 127 -5.42 1.05 -2.78
C ASN A 127 -4.07 0.67 -3.38
N MET A 128 -4.00 -0.45 -4.08
CA MET A 128 -2.77 -0.99 -4.65
C MET A 128 -2.80 -0.90 -6.18
N THR A 129 -1.63 -0.68 -6.78
CA THR A 129 -1.37 -0.92 -8.20
C THR A 129 -0.52 -2.16 -8.34
N ILE A 130 -0.90 -3.04 -9.27
CA ILE A 130 -0.04 -4.11 -9.77
C ILE A 130 0.24 -3.87 -11.25
N SER A 131 1.51 -3.85 -11.64
CA SER A 131 1.92 -3.64 -13.03
C SER A 131 2.89 -4.72 -13.47
N ARG A 132 2.74 -5.17 -14.72
CA ARG A 132 3.65 -6.11 -15.37
C ARG A 132 4.43 -5.38 -16.45
N TYR A 133 5.75 -5.52 -16.36
CA TYR A 133 6.69 -5.04 -17.37
C TYR A 133 7.50 -6.20 -17.93
N ARG A 134 7.82 -6.15 -19.21
CA ARG A 134 8.69 -7.11 -19.88
C ARG A 134 10.06 -6.50 -20.12
N LYS A 135 11.13 -7.22 -19.74
CA LYS A 135 12.51 -6.81 -20.03
C LYS A 135 12.72 -6.77 -21.55
N THR A 136 13.20 -5.64 -22.04
CA THR A 136 13.58 -5.49 -23.45
C THR A 136 14.95 -6.11 -23.71
N THR A 137 15.09 -6.72 -24.88
CA THR A 137 16.40 -7.14 -25.38
C THR A 137 17.05 -5.92 -26.02
N PRO A 138 18.34 -5.62 -25.73
CA PRO A 138 19.08 -4.64 -26.50
C PRO A 138 19.05 -5.03 -27.98
N SER A 139 18.72 -4.07 -28.85
CA SER A 139 18.76 -4.23 -30.31
C SER A 139 20.16 -4.62 -30.80
#